data_AF-T1HVC2-F1
#
_entry.id   AF-T1HVC2-F1
#
_cell.length_a   1.000
_cell.length_b   1.000
_cell.length_c   1.000
_cell.angle_alpha   90.00
_cell.angle_beta   90.00
_cell.angle_gamma   90.00
#
_symmetry.space_group_name_H-M   'P 1'
#
loop_
_entity.id
_entity.type
_entity.pdbx_description
1 polymer ?
#
loop_
_entity_poly.entity_id
_entity_poly.type
_entity_poly.pdbx_seq_one_letter_code
_entity_poly.pdbx_strand_id
1 'polypeptide(L)'
;MAIVLDSYPNDFLSEEQADLLQQKLVEEICSEKCTGSIGPQFRSCFLSKGALILACEGEDARLWLERVVPELRLGEGAKLRVGPARDIVRAAKVAMWVPGALKNTTPSVILDKLLVQNEGLDIAEWRLLNRKIEPKGQTLVFEISEQALSRLKGTNFEVFLGLEVVRLRVVSKTSTGAAAHDPPESMEVASGEPPSQ
;
A
#
# COMPACT_ATOMS: atom_id res chain seq x y z
N MET A 1 -6.57 -9.41 -6.16
CA MET A 1 -5.36 -9.67 -6.97
C MET A 1 -4.75 -8.35 -7.37
N ALA A 2 -3.46 -8.32 -7.71
CA ALA A 2 -2.81 -7.18 -8.33
C ALA A 2 -2.09 -7.64 -9.59
N ILE A 3 -2.15 -6.83 -10.64
CA ILE A 3 -1.37 -6.99 -11.87
C ILE A 3 -0.40 -5.82 -11.94
N VAL A 4 0.87 -6.11 -12.20
CA VAL A 4 1.94 -5.12 -12.30
C VAL A 4 2.86 -5.46 -13.48
N LEU A 5 3.66 -4.50 -13.92
CA LEU A 5 4.80 -4.77 -14.79
C LEU A 5 5.76 -5.74 -14.09
N ASP A 6 6.41 -6.60 -14.85
CA ASP A 6 7.38 -7.57 -14.31
C ASP A 6 8.56 -6.87 -13.60
N SER A 7 8.91 -5.67 -14.06
CA SER A 7 9.93 -4.81 -13.44
C SER A 7 9.46 -4.08 -12.18
N TYR A 8 8.19 -4.17 -11.78
CA TYR A 8 7.68 -3.59 -10.54
C TYR A 8 8.45 -4.14 -9.33
N PRO A 9 8.98 -3.27 -8.44
CA PRO A 9 8.53 -1.90 -8.20
C PRO A 9 9.30 -0.80 -8.95
N ASN A 10 10.20 -1.10 -9.89
CA ASN A 10 10.99 -0.09 -10.59
C ASN A 10 10.18 0.68 -11.65
N ASP A 11 9.27 0.00 -12.34
CA ASP A 11 8.35 0.62 -13.29
C ASP A 11 6.89 0.42 -12.86
N PHE A 12 6.04 1.35 -13.29
CA PHE A 12 4.63 1.40 -12.95
C PHE A 12 3.76 1.32 -14.19
N LEU A 13 2.58 0.71 -14.04
CA LEU A 13 1.53 0.85 -15.04
C LEU A 13 1.11 2.32 -15.11
N SER A 14 1.21 2.91 -16.30
CA SER A 14 0.58 4.20 -16.59
C SER A 14 -0.95 4.06 -16.63
N GLU A 15 -1.66 5.19 -16.59
CA GLU A 15 -3.12 5.21 -16.73
C GLU A 15 -3.56 4.60 -18.07
N GLU A 16 -2.92 5.00 -19.16
CA GLU A 16 -3.17 4.44 -20.50
C GLU A 16 -2.93 2.92 -20.57
N GLN A 17 -1.84 2.44 -19.95
CA GLN A 17 -1.55 1.00 -19.89
C GLN A 17 -2.56 0.24 -19.04
N ALA A 18 -3.02 0.83 -17.93
CA ALA A 18 -4.02 0.25 -17.05
C ALA A 18 -5.39 0.17 -17.75
N ASP A 19 -5.78 1.21 -18.49
CA ASP A 19 -7.03 1.22 -19.26
C ASP A 19 -7.00 0.20 -20.40
N LEU A 20 -5.89 0.12 -21.12
CA LEU A 20 -5.70 -0.91 -22.15
C LEU A 20 -5.75 -2.32 -21.55
N LEU A 21 -5.13 -2.53 -20.39
CA LEU A 21 -5.17 -3.81 -19.69
C LEU A 21 -6.59 -4.17 -19.25
N GLN A 22 -7.36 -3.20 -18.74
CA GLN A 22 -8.77 -3.41 -18.39
C GLN A 22 -9.60 -3.82 -19.61
N GLN A 23 -9.43 -3.15 -20.75
CA GLN A 23 -10.12 -3.50 -22.00
C GLN A 23 -9.80 -4.94 -22.43
N LYS A 24 -8.51 -5.31 -22.44
CA LYS A 24 -8.10 -6.68 -22.80
C LYS A 24 -8.66 -7.74 -21.86
N LEU A 25 -8.72 -7.47 -20.56
CA LEU A 25 -9.32 -8.40 -19.60
C LEU A 25 -10.82 -8.58 -19.85
N VAL A 26 -11.54 -7.50 -20.16
CA VAL A 26 -12.97 -7.57 -20.52
C VAL A 26 -13.19 -8.38 -21.80
N GLU A 27 -12.34 -8.20 -22.82
CA GLU A 27 -12.38 -8.99 -24.06
C GLU A 27 -12.15 -10.49 -23.80
N GLU A 28 -11.16 -10.84 -22.96
CA GLU A 28 -10.86 -12.23 -22.61
C GLU A 28 -12.01 -12.89 -21.82
N ILE A 29 -12.72 -12.14 -20.95
CA ILE A 29 -13.89 -12.66 -20.23
C ILE A 29 -14.99 -13.09 -21.20
N CYS A 30 -15.20 -12.31 -22.26
CA CYS A 30 -16.23 -12.55 -23.28
C CYS A 30 -15.81 -13.59 -24.34
N SER A 31 -14.60 -14.14 -24.27
CA SER A 31 -14.09 -15.11 -25.26
C SER A 31 -14.71 -16.50 -25.09
N GLU A 32 -14.75 -17.29 -26.18
CA GLU A 32 -15.28 -18.67 -26.22
C GLU A 32 -14.55 -19.65 -25.28
N LYS A 33 -13.42 -19.23 -24.66
CA LYS A 33 -12.66 -20.02 -23.68
C LYS A 33 -13.38 -20.17 -22.33
N CYS A 34 -14.49 -19.47 -22.13
CA CYS A 34 -15.36 -19.55 -20.95
C CYS A 34 -16.58 -20.46 -21.20
N THR A 35 -16.39 -21.69 -21.68
CA THR A 35 -17.49 -22.62 -21.97
C THR A 35 -17.73 -23.57 -20.78
N GLY A 36 -18.92 -23.46 -20.16
CA GLY A 36 -19.48 -24.48 -19.25
C GLY A 36 -19.51 -24.16 -17.75
N SER A 37 -18.87 -23.08 -17.29
CA SER A 37 -18.96 -22.59 -15.90
C SER A 37 -19.37 -21.12 -15.86
N ILE A 38 -19.83 -20.64 -14.69
CA ILE A 38 -19.96 -19.20 -14.43
C ILE A 38 -18.58 -18.58 -14.68
N GLY A 39 -18.53 -17.54 -15.52
CA GLY A 39 -17.27 -16.84 -15.84
C GLY A 39 -16.66 -16.17 -14.60
N PRO A 40 -15.39 -15.73 -14.67
CA PRO A 40 -14.73 -15.07 -13.55
C PRO A 40 -15.49 -13.81 -13.14
N GLN A 41 -15.74 -13.67 -11.84
CA GLN A 41 -16.49 -12.55 -11.28
C GLN A 41 -15.57 -11.59 -10.52
N PHE A 42 -15.80 -10.29 -10.70
CA PHE A 42 -15.02 -9.22 -10.05
C PHE A 42 -15.96 -8.17 -9.45
N ARG A 43 -15.69 -7.73 -8.22
CA ARG A 43 -16.41 -6.63 -7.56
C ARG A 43 -15.94 -5.26 -8.00
N SER A 44 -14.65 -5.12 -8.31
CA SER A 44 -14.05 -3.86 -8.74
C SER A 44 -12.70 -4.10 -9.42
N CYS A 45 -12.33 -3.13 -10.26
CA CYS A 45 -11.03 -3.03 -10.93
C CYS A 45 -10.61 -1.56 -10.94
N PHE A 46 -9.41 -1.23 -10.46
CA PHE A 46 -8.91 0.15 -10.42
C PHE A 46 -7.39 0.21 -10.35
N LEU A 47 -6.80 1.27 -10.88
CA LEU A 47 -5.36 1.54 -10.78
C LEU A 47 -5.02 2.10 -9.40
N SER A 48 -4.00 1.54 -8.74
CA SER A 48 -3.47 2.05 -7.48
C SER A 48 -1.98 1.79 -7.36
N LYS A 49 -1.18 2.83 -7.10
CA LYS A 49 0.28 2.74 -6.91
C LYS A 49 1.00 1.98 -8.03
N GLY A 50 0.63 2.27 -9.28
CA GLY A 50 1.22 1.62 -10.45
C GLY A 50 0.85 0.15 -10.64
N ALA A 51 -0.14 -0.35 -9.89
CA ALA A 51 -0.68 -1.70 -9.98
C ALA A 51 -2.17 -1.67 -10.30
N LEU A 52 -2.62 -2.53 -11.21
CA LEU A 52 -4.05 -2.73 -11.44
C LEU A 52 -4.59 -3.69 -10.38
N ILE A 53 -5.49 -3.19 -9.52
CA ILE A 53 -6.07 -3.94 -8.40
C ILE A 53 -7.42 -4.49 -8.80
N LEU A 54 -7.61 -5.79 -8.61
CA LEU A 54 -8.86 -6.49 -8.90
C LEU A 54 -9.41 -7.17 -7.64
N ALA A 55 -10.67 -6.90 -7.31
CA ALA A 55 -11.39 -7.60 -6.25
C ALA A 55 -12.14 -8.80 -6.84
N CYS A 56 -11.54 -9.99 -6.79
CA CYS A 56 -12.12 -11.24 -7.28
C CYS A 56 -13.21 -11.76 -6.35
N GLU A 57 -14.33 -12.23 -6.93
CA GLU A 57 -15.33 -13.02 -6.22
C GLU A 57 -15.00 -14.50 -6.37
N GLY A 58 -14.53 -15.12 -5.30
CA GLY A 58 -14.15 -16.53 -5.31
C GLY A 58 -12.74 -16.82 -5.83
N GLU A 59 -12.42 -18.11 -5.88
CA GLU A 59 -11.12 -18.63 -6.29
C GLU A 59 -10.97 -18.71 -7.82
N ASP A 60 -12.05 -19.06 -8.53
CA ASP A 60 -12.06 -19.19 -9.99
C ASP A 60 -11.58 -17.92 -10.70
N ALA A 61 -12.03 -16.75 -10.23
CA ALA A 61 -11.59 -15.46 -10.77
C ALA A 61 -10.09 -15.18 -10.51
N ARG A 62 -9.50 -15.73 -9.46
CA ARG A 62 -8.06 -15.61 -9.18
C ARG A 62 -7.25 -16.52 -10.10
N LEU A 63 -7.63 -17.79 -10.18
CA LEU A 63 -6.98 -18.77 -11.06
C LEU A 63 -7.08 -18.36 -12.53
N TRP A 64 -8.22 -17.79 -12.93
CA TRP A 64 -8.40 -17.23 -14.27
C TRP A 64 -7.40 -16.10 -14.54
N LEU A 65 -7.23 -15.16 -13.61
CA LEU A 65 -6.25 -14.07 -13.76
C LEU A 65 -4.82 -14.61 -13.86
N GLU A 66 -4.45 -15.58 -13.02
CA GLU A 66 -3.12 -16.20 -13.03
C GLU A 66 -2.81 -16.92 -14.35
N ARG A 67 -3.83 -17.43 -15.04
CA ARG A 67 -3.70 -18.03 -16.36
C ARG A 67 -3.65 -17.00 -17.49
N VAL A 68 -4.52 -16.00 -17.48
CA VAL A 68 -4.69 -15.06 -18.60
C VAL A 68 -3.61 -13.99 -18.62
N VAL A 69 -3.27 -13.41 -17.47
CA VAL A 69 -2.38 -12.25 -17.41
C VAL A 69 -0.98 -12.51 -17.99
N PRO A 70 -0.33 -13.67 -17.78
CA PRO A 70 0.98 -13.96 -18.40
C PRO A 70 0.95 -14.01 -19.93
N GLU A 71 -0.21 -14.29 -20.53
CA GLU A 71 -0.39 -14.33 -21.99
C GLU A 71 -0.63 -12.92 -22.58
N LEU A 72 -1.07 -11.98 -21.75
CA LEU A 72 -1.31 -10.60 -22.18
C LEU A 72 0.00 -9.85 -22.43
N ARG A 73 0.03 -9.09 -23.54
CA ARG A 73 1.13 -8.18 -23.89
C ARG A 73 0.63 -6.74 -23.87
N LEU A 74 1.35 -5.85 -23.21
CA LEU A 74 1.12 -4.40 -23.27
C LEU A 74 2.19 -3.74 -24.15
N GLY A 75 1.77 -2.91 -25.11
CA GLY A 75 2.65 -2.10 -25.96
C GLY A 75 3.82 -2.90 -26.58
N GLU A 76 5.05 -2.39 -26.42
CA GLU A 76 6.33 -2.99 -26.88
C GLU A 76 6.73 -4.29 -26.16
N GLY A 77 5.77 -5.15 -25.82
CA GLY A 77 6.04 -6.45 -25.22
C GLY A 77 6.34 -6.42 -23.72
N ALA A 78 5.89 -5.38 -23.01
CA ALA A 78 6.03 -5.30 -21.57
C ALA A 78 5.40 -6.54 -20.91
N LYS A 79 6.20 -7.23 -20.09
CA LYS A 79 5.77 -8.43 -19.36
C LYS A 79 4.97 -8.03 -18.13
N LEU A 80 3.94 -8.81 -17.85
CA LEU A 80 3.09 -8.64 -16.68
C LEU A 80 3.28 -9.80 -15.71
N ARG A 81 3.15 -9.49 -14.42
CA ARG A 81 2.99 -10.49 -13.37
C ARG A 81 1.74 -10.21 -12.56
N VAL A 82 1.15 -11.28 -12.04
CA VAL A 82 -0.08 -11.25 -11.26
C VAL A 82 0.05 -12.10 -10.01
N GLY A 83 -0.69 -11.74 -8.97
CA GLY A 83 -0.72 -12.48 -7.72
C GLY A 83 -1.54 -11.78 -6.64
N PRO A 84 -1.49 -12.26 -5.39
CA PRO A 84 -2.20 -11.63 -4.29
C PRO A 84 -1.71 -10.20 -4.08
N ALA A 85 -2.63 -9.24 -4.01
CA ALA A 85 -2.27 -7.82 -3.91
C ALA A 85 -1.42 -7.50 -2.66
N ARG A 86 -1.66 -8.24 -1.57
CA ARG A 86 -0.87 -8.13 -0.34
C ARG A 86 0.57 -8.62 -0.48
N ASP A 87 0.87 -9.45 -1.48
CA ASP A 87 2.20 -10.01 -1.70
C ASP A 87 2.95 -9.20 -2.77
N ILE A 88 2.23 -8.43 -3.60
CA ILE A 88 2.78 -7.61 -4.68
C ILE A 88 2.90 -6.13 -4.30
N VAL A 89 1.84 -5.53 -3.73
CA VAL A 89 1.69 -4.07 -3.57
C VAL A 89 1.94 -3.65 -2.11
N ARG A 90 2.75 -4.42 -1.38
CA ARG A 90 3.05 -4.11 0.02
C ARG A 90 3.90 -2.85 0.11
N ALA A 91 3.22 -1.78 0.50
CA ALA A 91 3.84 -0.53 0.88
C ALA A 91 4.00 -0.50 2.41
N ALA A 92 5.24 -0.56 2.89
CA ALA A 92 5.51 -0.35 4.29
C ALA A 92 5.50 1.15 4.59
N LYS A 93 5.00 1.51 5.76
CA LYS A 93 5.12 2.89 6.25
C LYS A 93 6.26 2.93 7.23
N VAL A 94 7.14 3.91 7.09
CA VAL A 94 8.23 4.14 8.04
C VAL A 94 8.13 5.57 8.56
N ALA A 95 8.29 5.75 9.86
CA ALA A 95 8.44 7.04 10.50
C ALA A 95 9.90 7.25 10.88
N MET A 96 10.40 8.45 10.66
CA MET A 96 11.73 8.88 11.09
C MET A 96 11.66 10.20 11.85
N TRP A 97 12.49 10.32 12.89
CA TRP A 97 12.72 11.57 13.58
C TRP A 97 13.92 12.28 12.97
N VAL A 98 13.77 13.55 12.62
CA VAL A 98 14.82 14.39 12.06
C VAL A 98 15.21 15.45 13.11
N PRO A 99 16.48 15.51 13.52
CA PRO A 99 16.93 16.38 14.60
C PRO A 99 16.96 17.86 14.22
N GLY A 100 17.10 18.71 15.25
CA GLY A 100 16.89 20.16 15.20
C GLY A 100 17.68 20.90 14.11
N ALA A 101 18.91 20.48 13.81
CA ALA A 101 19.74 21.08 12.75
C ALA A 101 19.06 21.02 11.37
N LEU A 102 18.16 20.06 11.17
CA LEU A 102 17.40 19.83 9.94
C LEU A 102 15.89 20.07 10.12
N LYS A 103 15.46 20.71 11.22
CA LYS A 103 14.03 20.90 11.57
C LYS A 103 13.20 21.55 10.45
N ASN A 104 13.75 22.59 9.82
CA ASN A 104 13.04 23.35 8.78
C ASN A 104 13.40 22.88 7.37
N THR A 105 14.35 21.94 7.24
CA THR A 105 14.78 21.38 5.96
C THR A 105 13.63 20.67 5.27
N THR A 106 13.53 20.82 3.95
CA THR A 106 12.48 20.15 3.17
C THR A 106 12.71 18.64 3.14
N PRO A 107 11.64 17.85 3.02
CA PRO A 107 11.75 16.39 2.89
C PRO A 107 12.64 15.95 1.72
N SER A 108 12.62 16.66 0.58
CA SER A 108 13.49 16.37 -0.57
C SER A 108 14.98 16.48 -0.22
N VAL A 109 15.39 17.56 0.45
CA VAL A 109 16.79 17.75 0.85
C VAL A 109 17.20 16.74 1.94
N ILE A 110 16.26 16.28 2.76
CA ILE A 110 16.51 15.20 3.74
C ILE A 110 16.76 13.88 3.02
N LEU A 111 15.94 13.56 2.01
CA LEU A 111 16.11 12.39 1.16
C LEU A 111 17.47 12.44 0.43
N ASP A 112 17.86 13.58 -0.15
CA ASP A 112 19.18 13.73 -0.79
C ASP A 112 20.34 13.44 0.18
N LYS A 113 20.23 13.89 1.44
CA LYS A 113 21.24 13.59 2.48
C LYS A 113 21.28 12.11 2.83
N LEU A 114 20.12 11.45 2.91
CA LEU A 114 20.07 10.01 3.14
C LEU A 114 20.76 9.24 2.01
N LEU A 115 20.53 9.63 0.74
CA LEU A 115 21.17 9.00 -0.40
C LEU A 115 22.70 9.14 -0.37
N VAL A 116 23.18 10.34 -0.03
CA VAL A 116 24.64 10.64 0.01
C VAL A 116 25.33 9.89 1.15
N GLN A 117 24.70 9.73 2.31
CA GLN A 117 25.34 9.16 3.50
C GLN A 117 25.12 7.66 3.70
N ASN A 118 24.20 7.04 2.97
CA ASN A 118 23.83 5.64 3.13
C ASN A 118 23.95 4.90 1.80
N GLU A 119 25.14 4.39 1.50
CA GLU A 119 25.39 3.62 0.29
C GLU A 119 24.45 2.39 0.22
N GLY A 120 23.84 2.19 -0.95
CA GLY A 120 22.92 1.07 -1.18
C GLY A 120 21.52 1.24 -0.62
N LEU A 121 21.19 2.38 0.02
CA LEU A 121 19.82 2.76 0.35
C LEU A 121 19.10 3.25 -0.92
N ASP A 122 17.97 2.62 -1.23
CA ASP A 122 17.11 3.05 -2.33
C ASP A 122 15.98 3.91 -1.79
N ILE A 123 15.94 5.16 -2.23
CA ILE A 123 14.95 6.17 -1.83
C ILE A 123 14.09 6.68 -2.99
N ALA A 124 14.28 6.18 -4.21
CA ALA A 124 13.55 6.67 -5.38
C ALA A 124 12.03 6.57 -5.19
N GLU A 125 11.60 5.47 -4.55
CA GLU A 125 10.19 5.14 -4.31
C GLU A 125 9.68 5.55 -2.91
N TRP A 126 10.39 6.46 -2.22
CA TRP A 126 9.93 6.96 -0.92
C TRP A 126 8.94 8.08 -1.10
N ARG A 127 7.67 7.79 -0.84
CA ARG A 127 6.60 8.80 -0.91
C ARG A 127 6.31 9.39 0.45
N LEU A 128 6.46 10.71 0.61
CA LEU A 128 6.09 11.40 1.83
C LEU A 128 4.58 11.30 2.07
N LEU A 129 4.18 10.74 3.21
CA LEU A 129 2.79 10.63 3.65
C LEU A 129 2.42 11.70 4.67
N ASN A 130 3.35 12.05 5.57
CA ASN A 130 3.09 13.02 6.62
C ASN A 130 4.38 13.75 7.01
N ARG A 131 4.23 15.03 7.38
CA ARG A 131 5.30 15.86 7.93
C ARG A 131 4.75 16.62 9.12
N LYS A 132 5.42 16.52 10.26
CA LYS A 132 5.09 17.27 11.47
C LYS A 132 6.34 17.97 11.99
N ILE A 133 6.33 19.30 11.93
CA ILE A 133 7.40 20.12 12.51
C ILE A 133 7.15 20.24 14.01
N GLU A 134 8.18 20.01 14.81
CA GLU A 134 8.12 20.03 16.27
C GLU A 134 9.20 20.98 16.83
N PRO A 135 9.14 21.39 18.11
CA PRO A 135 10.10 22.35 18.66
C PRO A 135 11.57 21.94 18.44
N LYS A 136 11.89 20.65 18.61
CA LYS A 136 13.26 20.10 18.58
C LYS A 136 13.66 19.42 17.26
N GLY A 137 12.81 19.42 16.24
CA GLY A 137 13.04 18.64 15.03
C GLY A 137 11.79 18.50 14.18
N GLN A 138 11.72 17.47 13.35
CA GLN A 138 10.51 17.13 12.61
C GLN A 138 10.34 15.61 12.49
N THR A 139 9.09 15.15 12.50
CA THR A 139 8.74 13.77 12.18
C THR A 139 8.31 13.69 10.73
N LEU A 140 8.90 12.76 9.98
CA LEU A 140 8.50 12.43 8.62
C LEU A 140 7.97 11.00 8.58
N VAL A 141 6.88 10.79 7.85
CA VAL A 141 6.36 9.45 7.57
C VAL A 141 6.40 9.24 6.07
N PHE A 142 7.09 8.18 5.66
CA PHE A 142 7.19 7.77 4.28
C PHE A 142 6.46 6.47 4.05
N GLU A 143 5.93 6.32 2.85
CA GLU A 143 5.60 5.05 2.26
C GLU A 143 6.79 4.57 1.45
N ILE A 144 7.16 3.30 1.61
CA ILE A 144 8.33 2.71 0.96
C ILE A 144 7.99 1.34 0.37
N SER A 145 8.73 0.96 -0.67
CA SER A 145 8.65 -0.38 -1.29
C SER A 145 9.16 -1.49 -0.34
N GLU A 146 8.78 -2.74 -0.60
CA GLU A 146 9.34 -3.89 0.14
C GLU A 146 10.86 -4.03 -0.05
N GLN A 147 11.39 -3.64 -1.20
CA GLN A 147 12.82 -3.68 -1.47
C GLN A 147 13.56 -2.68 -0.58
N ALA A 148 13.07 -1.43 -0.51
CA ALA A 148 13.60 -0.42 0.40
C ALA A 148 13.49 -0.86 1.86
N LEU A 149 12.36 -1.48 2.25
CA LEU A 149 12.19 -2.05 3.59
C LEU A 149 13.21 -3.15 3.87
N SER A 150 13.50 -4.02 2.91
CA SER A 150 14.46 -5.12 3.06
C SER A 150 15.89 -4.62 3.21
N ARG A 151 16.26 -3.56 2.46
CA ARG A 151 17.54 -2.86 2.63
C ARG A 151 17.65 -2.23 4.02
N LEU A 152 16.60 -1.56 4.49
CA LEU A 152 16.55 -0.99 5.85
C LEU A 152 16.66 -2.06 6.94
N LYS A 153 16.11 -3.26 6.76
CA LYS A 153 16.32 -4.38 7.71
C LYS A 153 17.80 -4.75 7.82
N GLY A 154 18.53 -4.73 6.71
CA GLY A 154 19.98 -4.97 6.69
C GLY A 154 20.79 -3.94 7.48
N THR A 155 20.26 -2.73 7.65
CA THR A 155 20.87 -1.67 8.47
C THR A 155 20.31 -1.59 9.90
N ASN A 156 19.53 -2.59 10.35
CA ASN A 156 18.77 -2.56 11.61
C ASN A 156 17.84 -1.34 11.74
N PHE A 157 17.38 -0.79 10.61
CA PHE A 157 16.60 0.45 10.50
C PHE A 157 17.33 1.69 11.01
N GLU A 158 18.65 1.66 11.05
CA GLU A 158 19.49 2.81 11.39
C GLU A 158 20.11 3.37 10.11
N VAL A 159 20.05 4.69 9.95
CA VAL A 159 20.61 5.41 8.80
C VAL A 159 21.36 6.64 9.29
N PHE A 160 22.42 7.02 8.58
CA PHE A 160 23.15 8.25 8.83
C PHE A 160 22.38 9.43 8.24
N LEU A 161 22.21 10.50 9.04
CA LEU A 161 21.60 11.74 8.59
C LEU A 161 22.26 12.95 9.26
N GLY A 162 22.94 13.77 8.45
CA GLY A 162 23.76 14.87 8.93
C GLY A 162 24.89 14.37 9.81
N LEU A 163 24.80 14.64 11.11
CA LEU A 163 25.83 14.33 12.11
C LEU A 163 25.38 13.24 13.09
N GLU A 164 24.25 12.57 12.82
CA GLU A 164 23.61 11.63 13.74
C GLU A 164 23.17 10.36 13.02
N VAL A 165 22.97 9.29 13.79
CA VAL A 165 22.27 8.08 13.34
C VAL A 165 20.80 8.22 13.72
N VAL A 166 19.92 8.07 12.74
CA VAL A 166 18.48 8.13 12.90
C VAL A 166 17.89 6.75 12.74
N ARG A 167 17.00 6.38 13.67
CA ARG A 167 16.27 5.11 13.61
C ARG A 167 14.90 5.28 12.97
N LEU A 168 14.64 4.50 11.93
CA LEU A 168 13.33 4.39 11.31
C LEU A 168 12.46 3.37 12.06
N ARG A 169 11.17 3.66 12.15
CA ARG A 169 10.18 2.76 12.77
C ARG A 169 9.11 2.39 11.78
N VAL A 170 8.85 1.11 11.60
CA VAL A 170 7.72 0.64 10.80
C VAL A 170 6.41 1.03 11.49
N VAL A 171 5.54 1.73 10.77
CA VAL A 171 4.21 2.14 11.24
C VAL A 171 3.20 1.13 10.72
N SER A 172 2.91 0.11 11.53
CA SER A 172 1.76 -0.76 11.26
C SER A 172 0.47 -0.03 11.59
N LYS A 173 -0.51 -0.03 10.66
CA LYS A 173 -1.90 0.15 11.09
C LYS A 173 -2.27 -1.10 11.88
N THR A 174 -2.47 -0.98 13.18
CA THR A 174 -3.36 -1.89 13.88
C THR A 174 -4.74 -1.66 13.26
N SER A 175 -5.18 -2.54 12.37
CA SER A 175 -6.60 -2.69 12.11
C SER A 175 -7.22 -3.34 13.34
N THR A 176 -7.40 -2.56 14.40
CA THR A 176 -8.28 -2.95 15.51
C THR A 176 -9.70 -2.78 14.99
N GLY A 177 -10.21 -3.85 14.39
CA GLY A 177 -11.64 -4.08 14.32
C GLY A 177 -12.10 -4.51 15.72
N ALA A 178 -12.82 -3.62 16.39
CA ALA A 178 -13.86 -3.89 17.37
C ALA A 178 -14.31 -2.53 17.90
N ALA A 179 -15.23 -1.90 17.16
CA ALA A 179 -16.19 -1.04 17.84
C ALA A 179 -16.93 -1.98 18.81
N ALA A 180 -16.54 -1.95 20.09
CA ALA A 180 -17.43 -2.31 21.16
C ALA A 180 -18.58 -1.31 21.07
N HIS A 181 -19.62 -1.75 20.36
CA HIS A 181 -20.93 -1.16 20.41
C HIS A 181 -21.42 -1.44 21.82
N ASP A 182 -21.26 -0.46 22.72
CA ASP A 182 -22.00 -0.47 23.98
C ASP A 182 -23.49 -0.55 23.63
N PRO A 183 -24.25 -1.51 24.19
CA PRO A 183 -25.69 -1.58 23.98
C PRO A 183 -26.37 -0.39 24.67
N PRO A 184 -27.47 0.14 24.11
CA PRO A 184 -28.21 1.20 24.77
C PRO A 184 -28.84 0.68 26.06
N GLU A 185 -28.54 1.38 27.15
CA GLU A 185 -29.17 1.23 28.46
C GLU A 185 -30.70 1.33 28.29
N SER A 186 -31.35 0.19 28.51
CA SER A 186 -32.80 0.04 28.40
C SER A 186 -33.45 0.55 29.69
N MET A 187 -34.31 1.56 29.54
CA MET A 187 -35.39 1.99 30.44
C MET A 187 -35.52 1.21 31.76
N GLU A 188 -35.14 1.83 32.87
CA GLU A 188 -35.79 1.56 34.15
C GLU A 188 -36.94 2.55 34.36
N VAL A 189 -38.12 1.96 34.43
CA VAL A 189 -39.42 2.60 34.64
C VAL A 189 -39.53 2.90 36.14
N ALA A 190 -39.45 4.18 36.52
CA ALA A 190 -39.78 4.60 37.87
C ALA A 190 -41.30 4.67 38.03
N SER A 191 -41.91 3.56 38.46
CA SER A 191 -43.23 3.55 39.10
C SER A 191 -43.06 3.86 40.59
N GLY A 192 -43.76 4.89 41.06
CA GLY A 192 -43.62 5.42 42.41
C GLY A 192 -44.36 4.63 43.49
N GLU A 193 -44.04 4.96 44.74
CA GLU A 193 -44.86 4.74 45.92
C GLU A 193 -44.60 5.89 46.93
N PRO A 194 -45.58 6.32 47.76
CA PRO A 194 -45.66 7.67 48.30
C PRO A 194 -45.02 7.82 49.69
N PRO A 195 -44.77 9.05 50.16
CA PRO A 195 -44.33 9.26 51.54
C PRO A 195 -45.48 9.08 52.53
N SER A 196 -45.17 8.35 53.60
CA SER A 196 -45.94 8.27 54.83
C SER A 196 -45.54 9.40 55.78
N GLN A 197 -46.53 9.84 56.58
CA GLN A 197 -46.54 10.85 57.65
C GLN A 197 -46.82 12.30 57.24
#